data_AF-A0A0Q0I2I0-F1
#
_entry.id   AF-A0A0Q0I2I0-F1
#
_cell.length_a   1.000
_cell.length_b   1.000
_cell.length_c   1.000
_cell.angle_alpha   90.00
_cell.angle_beta   90.00
_cell.angle_gamma   90.00
#
_symmetry.space_group_name_H-M   'P 1'
#
loop_
_entity.id
_entity.type
_entity.pdbx_description
1 polymer ?
#
loop_
_entity_poly.entity_id
_entity_poly.type
_entity_poly.pdbx_seq_one_letter_code
_entity_poly.pdbx_strand_id
1 'polypeptide(L)'
;MNRYPQYRYLFGAVSVSNALPEQAKSLLVHYYQHYYGAKQVLAIPNNEFRHTESQKEQCAQLFAGDDIKEDFVELKHVLANIGAQVPTLFKQYTELCEPGGVQFLSFSIDPEFNNCIDGLVLVDLDKVKASKAKRYLGQTRE
;
A
#
# COMPACT_ATOMS: atom_id res chain seq x y z
N MET A 1 -16.17 7.73 -13.96
CA MET A 1 -16.90 7.39 -12.71
C MET A 1 -18.37 7.79 -12.71
N ASN A 2 -18.82 8.78 -13.50
CA ASN A 2 -20.21 9.28 -13.52
C ASN A 2 -21.32 8.25 -13.79
N ARG A 3 -20.98 7.05 -14.27
CA ARG A 3 -21.97 5.99 -14.53
C ARG A 3 -22.47 5.31 -13.26
N TYR A 4 -21.68 5.32 -12.18
CA TYR A 4 -22.02 4.67 -10.91
C TYR A 4 -21.60 5.51 -9.69
N PRO A 5 -22.25 6.67 -9.46
CA PRO A 5 -21.88 7.59 -8.38
C PRO A 5 -22.16 7.06 -6.97
N GLN A 6 -22.96 5.99 -6.84
CA GLN A 6 -23.33 5.38 -5.58
C GLN A 6 -22.21 4.55 -4.94
N TYR A 7 -21.20 4.14 -5.72
CA TYR A 7 -20.08 3.38 -5.17
C TYR A 7 -19.15 4.32 -4.43
N ARG A 8 -18.98 4.04 -3.13
CA ARG A 8 -18.05 4.75 -2.26
C ARG A 8 -16.70 4.05 -2.16
N TYR A 9 -16.70 2.73 -2.13
CA TYR A 9 -15.47 1.95 -1.93
C TYR A 9 -15.05 1.25 -3.22
N LEU A 10 -13.78 1.34 -3.54
CA LEU A 10 -13.12 0.50 -4.54
C LEU A 10 -12.09 -0.37 -3.86
N PHE A 11 -11.93 -1.61 -4.32
CA PHE A 11 -10.86 -2.48 -3.87
C PHE A 11 -10.25 -3.26 -5.03
N GLY A 12 -9.00 -3.66 -4.88
CA GLY A 12 -8.28 -4.45 -5.87
C GLY A 12 -6.89 -4.84 -5.38
N ALA A 13 -6.30 -5.86 -6.00
CA ALA A 13 -4.93 -6.27 -5.71
C ALA A 13 -3.94 -5.33 -6.41
N VAL A 14 -2.85 -4.99 -5.72
CA VAL A 14 -1.67 -4.36 -6.30
C VAL A 14 -0.44 -5.19 -5.95
N SER A 15 0.30 -5.61 -6.98
CA SER A 15 1.39 -6.56 -6.84
C SER A 15 2.76 -5.90 -6.66
N VAL A 16 3.56 -6.48 -5.79
CA VAL A 16 5.01 -6.26 -5.65
C VAL A 16 5.72 -7.40 -6.36
N SER A 17 6.48 -7.07 -7.41
CA SER A 17 7.17 -8.07 -8.24
C SER A 17 8.10 -8.96 -7.41
N ASN A 18 8.07 -10.26 -7.67
CA ASN A 18 8.99 -11.22 -7.05
C ASN A 18 10.45 -11.04 -7.52
N ALA A 19 10.69 -10.25 -8.57
CA ALA A 19 12.04 -9.89 -9.01
C ALA A 19 12.76 -8.91 -8.04
N LEU A 20 12.02 -8.29 -7.12
CA LEU A 20 12.62 -7.41 -6.11
C LEU A 20 13.38 -8.24 -5.06
N PRO A 21 14.51 -7.72 -4.53
CA PRO A 21 15.22 -8.34 -3.42
C PRO A 21 14.27 -8.63 -2.25
N GLU A 22 14.51 -9.73 -1.52
CA GLU A 22 13.65 -10.12 -0.40
C GLU A 22 13.57 -9.03 0.67
N GLN A 23 14.69 -8.38 0.96
CA GLN A 23 14.74 -7.21 1.85
C GLN A 23 13.84 -6.08 1.35
N ALA A 24 13.86 -5.76 0.05
CA ALA A 24 13.00 -4.72 -0.52
C ALA A 24 11.51 -5.04 -0.34
N LYS A 25 11.12 -6.30 -0.62
CA LYS A 25 9.75 -6.79 -0.42
C LYS A 25 9.31 -6.65 1.04
N SER A 26 10.15 -7.11 1.96
CA SER A 26 9.92 -7.03 3.41
C SER A 26 9.69 -5.58 3.88
N LEU A 27 10.58 -4.66 3.49
CA LEU A 27 10.50 -3.25 3.88
C LEU A 27 9.24 -2.56 3.31
N LEU A 28 8.90 -2.84 2.05
CA LEU A 28 7.68 -2.33 1.43
C LEU A 28 6.44 -2.79 2.19
N VAL A 29 6.30 -4.10 2.41
CA VAL A 29 5.13 -4.65 3.11
C VAL A 29 5.04 -4.09 4.53
N HIS A 30 6.17 -4.02 5.26
CA HIS A 30 6.19 -3.47 6.62
C HIS A 30 5.68 -2.03 6.65
N TYR A 31 6.25 -1.15 5.82
CA TYR A 31 5.88 0.26 5.77
C TYR A 31 4.39 0.46 5.43
N TYR A 32 3.88 -0.21 4.39
CA TYR A 32 2.49 -0.05 3.98
C TYR A 32 1.50 -0.70 4.96
N GLN A 33 1.87 -1.81 5.59
CA GLN A 33 1.05 -2.44 6.62
C GLN A 33 0.99 -1.59 7.90
N HIS A 34 2.09 -0.96 8.30
CA HIS A 34 2.14 -0.10 9.48
C HIS A 34 1.32 1.19 9.31
N TYR A 35 1.57 1.94 8.22
CA TYR A 35 0.96 3.25 8.03
C TYR A 35 -0.41 3.24 7.36
N TYR A 36 -0.69 2.21 6.55
CA TYR A 36 -1.92 2.11 5.77
C TYR A 36 -2.69 0.82 6.07
N GLY A 37 -2.34 0.06 7.11
CA GLY A 37 -3.06 -1.14 7.49
C GLY A 37 -4.53 -0.86 7.85
N ALA A 38 -5.41 -1.79 7.47
CA ALA A 38 -6.81 -1.72 7.85
C ALA A 38 -6.98 -1.88 9.38
N LYS A 39 -7.80 -1.02 9.98
CA LYS A 39 -8.13 -1.09 11.42
C LYS A 39 -9.11 -2.21 11.76
N GLN A 40 -9.81 -2.70 10.75
CA GLN A 40 -10.81 -3.76 10.84
C GLN A 40 -10.45 -4.87 9.86
N VAL A 41 -10.67 -6.12 10.29
CA VAL A 41 -10.45 -7.29 9.44
C VAL A 41 -11.59 -7.38 8.43
N LEU A 42 -11.29 -7.04 7.17
CA LEU A 42 -12.25 -7.07 6.05
C LEU A 42 -11.94 -8.17 5.02
N ALA A 43 -10.74 -8.72 5.05
CA ALA A 43 -10.28 -9.78 4.15
C ALA A 43 -9.32 -10.70 4.90
N ILE A 44 -9.31 -11.98 4.52
CA ILE A 44 -8.36 -12.98 5.02
C ILE A 44 -7.56 -13.47 3.80
N PRO A 45 -6.23 -13.32 3.79
CA PRO A 45 -5.41 -13.79 2.68
C PRO A 45 -5.35 -15.31 2.65
N ASN A 46 -5.43 -15.90 1.44
CA ASN A 46 -5.27 -17.35 1.26
C ASN A 46 -3.86 -17.84 1.61
N ASN A 47 -2.85 -17.03 1.30
CA ASN A 47 -1.43 -17.30 1.57
C ASN A 47 -0.78 -16.04 2.12
N GLU A 48 -0.90 -15.82 3.42
CA GLU A 48 -0.44 -14.60 4.10
C GLU A 48 1.08 -14.39 3.98
N PHE A 49 1.49 -13.20 3.56
CA PHE A 49 2.88 -12.79 3.70
C PHE A 49 3.16 -12.49 5.17
N ARG A 50 4.14 -13.19 5.77
CA ARG A 50 4.58 -12.95 7.16
C ARG A 50 6.05 -12.62 7.19
N HIS A 51 6.41 -11.54 7.88
CA HIS A 51 7.80 -11.25 8.23
C HIS A 51 8.35 -12.32 9.15
N THR A 52 9.57 -12.78 8.87
CA THR A 52 10.39 -13.53 9.82
C THR A 52 10.80 -12.63 11.00
N GLU A 53 11.21 -13.22 12.12
CA GLU A 53 11.66 -12.42 13.28
C GLU A 53 12.83 -11.49 12.93
N SER A 54 13.81 -11.98 12.16
CA SER A 54 14.93 -11.16 11.69
C SER A 54 14.48 -9.98 10.82
N GLN A 55 13.49 -10.20 9.93
CA GLN A 55 12.93 -9.12 9.12
C GLN A 55 12.19 -8.08 9.97
N LYS A 56 11.47 -8.51 11.02
CA LYS A 56 10.82 -7.59 11.96
C LYS A 56 11.83 -6.72 12.69
N GLU A 57 12.91 -7.33 13.19
CA GLU A 57 14.00 -6.62 13.86
C GLU A 57 14.67 -5.61 12.92
N GLN A 58 14.97 -6.00 11.68
CA GLN A 58 15.53 -5.10 10.68
C GLN A 58 14.61 -3.91 10.39
N CYS A 59 13.31 -4.14 10.26
CA CYS A 59 12.35 -3.05 10.03
C CYS A 59 12.26 -2.12 11.24
N ALA A 60 12.25 -2.67 12.46
CA ALA A 60 12.19 -1.90 13.71
C ALA A 60 13.47 -1.09 13.97
N GLN A 61 14.62 -1.51 13.44
CA GLN A 61 15.86 -0.75 13.50
C GLN A 61 15.91 0.38 12.47
N LEU A 62 15.22 0.20 11.33
CA LEU A 62 15.26 1.15 10.23
C LEU A 62 14.24 2.28 10.39
N PHE A 63 13.03 1.95 10.85
CA PHE A 63 11.90 2.86 10.93
C PHE A 63 11.64 3.30 12.36
N ALA A 64 11.42 4.61 12.56
CA ALA A 64 10.99 5.12 13.86
C ALA A 64 9.53 4.75 14.14
N GLY A 65 8.71 4.63 13.09
CA GLY A 65 7.33 4.18 13.14
C GLY A 65 6.32 5.27 13.56
N ASP A 66 6.75 6.52 13.72
CA ASP A 66 5.91 7.62 14.21
C ASP A 66 5.70 8.75 13.17
N ASP A 67 6.63 8.97 12.23
CA ASP A 67 6.48 9.90 11.11
C ASP A 67 6.49 9.21 9.74
N ILE A 68 5.32 9.18 9.12
CA ILE A 68 5.09 8.58 7.79
C ILE A 68 5.97 9.17 6.69
N LYS A 69 6.31 10.46 6.74
CA LYS A 69 7.10 11.12 5.70
C LYS A 69 8.58 10.82 5.88
N GLU A 70 9.09 10.87 7.10
CA GLU A 70 10.49 10.56 7.40
C GLU A 70 10.79 9.10 7.08
N ASP A 71 9.97 8.17 7.56
CA ASP A 71 10.13 6.75 7.27
C ASP A 71 9.96 6.43 5.77
N PHE A 72 9.16 7.21 5.03
CA PHE A 72 9.10 7.06 3.57
C PHE A 72 10.38 7.53 2.85
N VAL A 73 11.04 8.57 3.38
CA VAL A 73 12.33 9.02 2.85
C VAL A 73 13.37 7.93 3.08
N GLU A 74 13.42 7.36 4.29
CA GLU A 74 14.34 6.27 4.63
C GLU A 74 14.07 5.01 3.80
N LEU A 75 12.80 4.61 3.64
CA LEU A 75 12.40 3.51 2.78
C LEU A 75 12.96 3.67 1.37
N LYS A 76 12.75 4.84 0.75
CA LYS A 76 13.27 5.09 -0.61
C LYS A 76 14.79 5.04 -0.66
N HIS A 77 15.46 5.59 0.35
CA HIS A 77 16.91 5.62 0.44
C HIS A 77 17.48 4.19 0.50
N VAL A 78 16.97 3.35 1.40
CA VAL A 78 17.40 1.95 1.52
C VAL A 78 17.08 1.15 0.25
N LEU A 79 15.88 1.31 -0.31
CA LEU A 79 15.51 0.63 -1.55
C LEU A 79 16.48 0.99 -2.69
N ALA A 80 16.83 2.28 -2.84
CA ALA A 80 17.78 2.71 -3.86
C ALA A 80 19.17 2.07 -3.68
N ASN A 81 19.64 1.96 -2.43
CA ASN A 81 20.94 1.34 -2.11
C ASN A 81 21.01 -0.15 -2.47
N ILE A 82 19.87 -0.85 -2.53
CA ILE A 82 19.78 -2.26 -2.93
C ILE A 82 19.23 -2.44 -4.35
N GLY A 83 19.23 -1.37 -5.17
CA GLY A 83 18.82 -1.41 -6.58
C GLY A 83 17.31 -1.58 -6.78
N ALA A 84 16.50 -1.27 -5.78
CA ALA A 84 15.04 -1.36 -5.79
C ALA A 84 14.38 0.03 -5.74
N GLN A 85 13.09 0.08 -6.07
CA GLN A 85 12.30 1.31 -5.98
C GLN A 85 10.89 0.99 -5.46
N VAL A 86 10.25 1.99 -4.86
CA VAL A 86 8.84 1.88 -4.46
C VAL A 86 7.97 1.72 -5.71
N PRO A 87 7.11 0.68 -5.79
CA PRO A 87 6.22 0.50 -6.93
C PRO A 87 5.30 1.72 -7.12
N THR A 88 5.18 2.17 -8.37
CA THR A 88 4.47 3.42 -8.68
C THR A 88 3.02 3.40 -8.21
N LEU A 89 2.31 2.27 -8.37
CA LEU A 89 0.92 2.14 -7.98
C LEU A 89 0.71 2.34 -6.47
N PHE A 90 1.58 1.76 -5.64
CA PHE A 90 1.52 1.93 -4.19
C PHE A 90 1.59 3.40 -3.79
N LYS A 91 2.55 4.14 -4.37
CA LYS A 91 2.67 5.60 -4.17
C LYS A 91 1.43 6.35 -4.68
N GLN A 92 0.92 5.99 -5.86
CA GLN A 92 -0.26 6.63 -6.44
C GLN A 92 -1.52 6.45 -5.59
N TYR A 93 -1.74 5.26 -5.03
CA TYR A 93 -2.87 5.02 -4.13
C TYR A 93 -2.79 5.91 -2.89
N THR A 94 -1.65 5.92 -2.19
CA THR A 94 -1.51 6.69 -0.95
C THR A 94 -1.56 8.20 -1.18
N GLU A 95 -1.18 8.68 -2.36
CA GLU A 95 -1.28 10.10 -2.73
C GLU A 95 -2.69 10.51 -3.19
N LEU A 96 -3.56 9.57 -3.53
CA LEU A 96 -4.90 9.82 -4.10
C LEU A 96 -5.87 10.40 -3.07
N CYS A 97 -5.79 9.93 -1.82
CA CYS A 97 -6.75 10.26 -0.76
C CYS A 97 -6.12 11.03 0.39
N GLU A 98 -6.97 11.70 1.16
CA GLU A 98 -6.65 12.20 2.50
C GLU A 98 -6.31 11.02 3.45
N PRO A 99 -5.62 11.27 4.58
CA PRO A 99 -5.29 10.24 5.55
C PRO A 99 -6.49 9.36 5.94
N GLY A 100 -6.28 8.04 5.89
CA GLY A 100 -7.30 7.03 6.14
C GLY A 100 -8.25 6.76 4.97
N GLY A 101 -8.08 7.40 3.81
CA GLY A 101 -8.85 7.11 2.59
C GLY A 101 -8.31 5.95 1.76
N VAL A 102 -7.12 5.45 2.09
CA VAL A 102 -6.54 4.24 1.50
C VAL A 102 -6.13 3.30 2.62
N GLN A 103 -6.47 2.03 2.48
CA GLN A 103 -6.12 0.98 3.44
C GLN A 103 -5.66 -0.27 2.70
N PHE A 104 -4.59 -0.91 3.18
CA PHE A 104 -4.21 -2.25 2.78
C PHE A 104 -4.86 -3.24 3.74
N LEU A 105 -5.74 -4.08 3.20
CA LEU A 105 -6.54 -5.05 3.96
C LEU A 105 -5.71 -6.28 4.33
N SER A 106 -4.84 -6.71 3.42
CA SER A 106 -3.99 -7.87 3.59
C SER A 106 -2.84 -7.87 2.58
N PHE A 107 -1.77 -8.58 2.90
CA PHE A 107 -0.70 -8.92 1.97
C PHE A 107 -0.62 -10.45 1.82
N SER A 108 -0.60 -10.93 0.58
CA SER A 108 -0.52 -12.37 0.28
C SER A 108 0.52 -12.68 -0.78
N ILE A 109 1.08 -13.87 -0.75
CA ILE A 109 1.95 -14.39 -1.82
C ILE A 109 1.07 -15.15 -2.82
N ASP A 110 1.14 -14.81 -4.09
CA ASP A 110 0.40 -15.48 -5.17
C ASP A 110 1.29 -16.50 -5.91
N PRO A 111 1.11 -17.82 -5.70
CA PRO A 111 1.88 -18.85 -6.40
C PRO A 111 1.52 -18.97 -7.88
N GLU A 112 0.32 -18.56 -8.28
CA GLU A 112 -0.13 -18.58 -9.67
C GLU A 112 0.43 -17.39 -10.47
N PHE A 113 0.94 -16.37 -9.77
CA PHE A 113 1.59 -15.19 -10.36
C PHE A 113 3.06 -15.00 -9.90
N ASN A 114 3.88 -16.03 -10.13
CA ASN A 114 5.33 -16.01 -9.89
C ASN A 114 5.75 -15.68 -8.44
N ASN A 115 4.93 -16.06 -7.45
CA ASN A 115 5.16 -15.76 -6.03
C ASN A 115 5.35 -14.25 -5.75
N CYS A 116 4.66 -13.39 -6.50
CA CYS A 116 4.60 -11.96 -6.16
C CYS A 116 3.86 -11.75 -4.84
N ILE A 117 4.03 -10.58 -4.25
CA ILE A 117 3.26 -10.20 -3.06
C ILE A 117 2.15 -9.24 -3.48
N ASP A 118 0.90 -9.64 -3.29
CA ASP A 118 -0.26 -8.81 -3.54
C ASP A 118 -0.71 -8.09 -2.27
N GLY A 119 -0.79 -6.77 -2.34
CA GLY A 119 -1.49 -5.96 -1.36
C GLY A 119 -2.92 -5.73 -1.82
N LEU A 120 -3.91 -6.23 -1.07
CA LEU A 120 -5.31 -5.91 -1.32
C LEU A 120 -5.60 -4.51 -0.79
N VAL A 121 -5.76 -3.54 -1.69
CA VAL A 121 -6.02 -2.14 -1.34
C VAL A 121 -7.51 -1.84 -1.37
N LEU A 122 -7.99 -1.06 -0.41
CA LEU A 122 -9.31 -0.46 -0.31
C LEU A 122 -9.17 1.07 -0.38
N VAL A 123 -9.97 1.70 -1.23
CA VAL A 123 -9.99 3.15 -1.44
C VAL A 123 -11.39 3.69 -1.14
N ASP A 124 -11.47 4.67 -0.24
CA ASP A 124 -12.68 5.42 0.06
C ASP A 124 -12.75 6.66 -0.83
N LEU A 125 -13.69 6.66 -1.78
CA LEU A 125 -13.87 7.72 -2.76
C LEU A 125 -14.31 9.05 -2.12
N ASP A 126 -14.93 9.01 -0.95
CA ASP A 126 -15.31 10.22 -0.21
C ASP A 126 -14.08 10.93 0.39
N LYS A 127 -12.95 10.22 0.49
CA LYS A 127 -11.68 10.74 1.00
C LYS A 127 -10.71 11.11 -0.12
N VAL A 128 -11.10 11.05 -1.39
CA VAL A 128 -10.23 11.44 -2.51
C VAL A 128 -9.95 12.95 -2.42
N LYS A 129 -8.69 13.34 -2.54
CA LYS A 129 -8.28 14.75 -2.47
C LYS A 129 -9.03 15.57 -3.52
N ALA A 130 -9.46 16.79 -3.17
CA ALA A 130 -10.29 17.63 -4.04
C ALA A 130 -9.71 17.83 -5.46
N SER A 131 -8.39 18.01 -5.56
CA SER A 131 -7.69 18.16 -6.85
C SER A 131 -7.75 16.89 -7.72
N LYS A 132 -7.69 15.71 -7.08
CA LYS A 132 -7.81 14.41 -7.75
C LYS A 132 -9.26 14.08 -8.10
N ALA A 133 -10.19 14.39 -7.21
CA ALA A 133 -11.63 14.22 -7.43
C ALA A 133 -12.09 15.00 -8.66
N LYS A 134 -11.71 16.29 -8.77
CA LYS A 134 -12.02 17.11 -9.94
C LYS A 134 -11.51 16.49 -11.25
N ARG A 135 -10.34 15.85 -11.21
CA ARG A 135 -9.70 15.23 -12.39
C ARG A 135 -10.33 13.90 -12.79
N TYR A 136 -10.67 13.04 -11.83
CA TYR A 136 -11.05 11.64 -12.08
C TYR A 136 -12.53 11.33 -11.83
N LEU A 137 -13.16 12.04 -10.90
CA LEU A 137 -14.56 11.85 -10.52
C LEU A 137 -15.49 12.88 -11.19
N GLY A 138 -14.94 13.97 -11.76
CA GLY A 138 -15.71 15.04 -12.39
C GLY A 138 -16.22 16.09 -11.38
N GLN A 139 -17.04 17.03 -11.81
CA GLN A 139 -17.81 17.88 -10.90
C GLN A 139 -19.08 17.12 -10.49
N THR A 140 -19.29 17.01 -9.16
CA THR A 140 -20.55 17.30 -8.43
C THR A 140 -20.66 16.42 -7.18
N ARG A 141 -20.75 17.08 -6.01
CA ARG A 141 -21.66 16.73 -4.93
C ARG A 141 -22.14 18.04 -4.31
N GLU A 142 -23.34 18.48 -4.69
CA GLU A 142 -24.15 19.48 -3.98
C GLU A 142 -24.85 18.81 -2.79
#